data_AF-A0A972H5F8-F1
#
_entry.id   AF-A0A972H5F8-F1
#
_cell.length_a   1.000
_cell.length_b   1.000
_cell.length_c   1.000
_cell.angle_alpha   90.00
_cell.angle_beta   90.00
_cell.angle_gamma   90.00
#
_symmetry.space_group_name_H-M   'P 1'
#
loop_
_entity.id
_entity.type
_entity.pdbx_description
1 polymer ?
#
loop_
_entity_poly.entity_id
_entity_poly.type
_entity_poly.pdbx_seq_one_letter_code
_entity_poly.pdbx_strand_id
1 'polypeptide(L)'
;MNSHRRRALLAAVVGAFVGTIIGAIVAVNFVITIGIDRGYEASIGDVFRENVFAGIVTVAILVAGPVLGVVVALRRRRGRFTDTE
;
A
#
# COMPACT_ATOMS: atom_id res chain seq x y z
N MET A 1 -1.37 -24.35 15.29
CA MET A 1 -1.64 -23.55 14.07
C MET A 1 -0.94 -24.21 12.88
N ASN A 2 -1.68 -24.64 11.86
CA ASN A 2 -1.14 -25.45 10.75
C ASN A 2 -0.07 -24.69 9.93
N SER A 3 0.95 -25.38 9.44
CA SER A 3 2.08 -24.81 8.67
C SER A 3 1.63 -23.98 7.46
N HIS A 4 0.54 -24.38 6.79
CA HIS A 4 -0.08 -23.65 5.69
C HIS A 4 -0.66 -22.30 6.12
N ARG A 5 -1.36 -22.22 7.26
CA ARG A 5 -1.89 -20.96 7.80
C ARG A 5 -0.77 -20.00 8.18
N ARG A 6 0.29 -20.50 8.82
CA ARG A 6 1.47 -19.69 9.18
C ARG A 6 2.16 -19.12 7.93
N ARG A 7 2.31 -19.93 6.89
CA ARG A 7 2.90 -19.52 5.60
C ARG A 7 2.06 -18.46 4.87
N ALA A 8 0.74 -18.60 4.87
CA ALA A 8 -0.18 -17.62 4.30
C ALA A 8 -0.15 -16.29 5.07
N LEU A 9 -0.14 -16.36 6.41
CA LEU A 9 -0.02 -15.19 7.27
C LEU A 9 1.29 -14.43 7.02
N LEU A 10 2.43 -15.14 6.97
CA LEU A 10 3.72 -14.53 6.68
C LEU A 10 3.73 -13.84 5.30
N ALA A 11 3.14 -14.47 4.28
CA ALA A 11 3.04 -13.85 2.96
C ALA A 11 2.14 -12.60 2.98
N ALA A 12 1.03 -12.63 3.72
CA ALA A 12 0.17 -11.47 3.88
C ALA A 12 0.89 -10.33 4.61
N VAL A 13 1.64 -10.62 5.68
CA VAL A 13 2.42 -9.62 6.43
C VAL A 13 3.49 -8.98 5.54
N VAL A 14 4.28 -9.80 4.82
CA VAL A 14 5.30 -9.30 3.90
C VAL A 14 4.65 -8.49 2.76
N GLY A 15 3.55 -8.99 2.20
CA GLY A 15 2.79 -8.30 1.16
C GLY A 15 2.26 -6.95 1.64
N ALA A 16 1.67 -6.89 2.83
CA ALA A 16 1.22 -5.65 3.46
C ALA A 16 2.37 -4.66 3.64
N PHE A 17 3.50 -5.11 4.18
CA PHE A 17 4.65 -4.25 4.44
C PHE A 17 5.23 -3.65 3.15
N VAL A 18 5.49 -4.49 2.15
CA VAL A 18 5.97 -4.03 0.83
C VAL A 18 4.93 -3.11 0.17
N GLY A 19 3.65 -3.46 0.26
CA GLY A 19 2.55 -2.66 -0.26
C GLY A 19 2.45 -1.29 0.41
N THR A 20 2.63 -1.20 1.72
CA THR A 20 2.66 0.06 2.46
C THR A 20 3.83 0.95 2.01
N ILE A 21 5.03 0.39 1.84
CA ILE A 21 6.20 1.15 1.38
C ILE A 21 5.92 1.75 0.00
N ILE A 22 5.45 0.94 -0.94
CA ILE A 22 5.11 1.39 -2.30
C ILE A 22 3.99 2.43 -2.25
N GLY A 23 2.93 2.19 -1.48
CA GLY A 23 1.81 3.12 -1.32
C GLY A 23 2.25 4.47 -0.74
N ALA A 24 3.14 4.46 0.26
CA ALA A 24 3.71 5.68 0.83
C ALA A 24 4.54 6.46 -0.19
N ILE A 25 5.39 5.79 -0.96
CA ILE A 25 6.16 6.42 -2.04
C ILE A 25 5.21 7.08 -3.05
N VAL A 26 4.17 6.37 -3.49
CA VAL A 26 3.20 6.90 -4.46
C VAL A 26 2.41 8.08 -3.87
N ALA A 27 1.99 8.00 -2.61
CA ALA A 27 1.27 9.08 -1.94
C ALA A 27 2.12 10.36 -1.83
N VAL A 28 3.39 10.23 -1.45
CA VAL A 28 4.32 11.37 -1.39
C VAL A 28 4.53 11.98 -2.78
N ASN A 29 4.76 11.15 -3.81
CA ASN A 29 4.91 11.63 -5.18
C ASN A 29 3.65 12.32 -5.69
N PHE A 30 2.46 11.79 -5.35
CA PHE A 30 1.19 12.43 -5.67
C PHE A 30 1.11 13.84 -5.08
N VAL A 31 1.35 13.99 -3.77
CA VAL A 31 1.31 15.28 -3.07
C VAL A 31 2.32 16.29 -3.63
N ILE A 32 3.54 15.85 -3.97
CA ILE A 32 4.55 16.71 -4.61
C ILE A 32 4.06 17.18 -5.99
N THR A 33 3.42 16.29 -6.76
CA THR A 33 3.00 16.59 -8.14
C THR A 33 1.88 17.64 -8.20
N ILE A 34 0.98 17.66 -7.19
CA ILE A 34 -0.09 18.66 -7.09
C ILE A 34 0.38 20.01 -6.52
N GLY A 35 1.67 20.17 -6.22
CA GLY A 35 2.25 21.47 -5.87
C GLY A 35 1.90 21.97 -4.47
N ILE A 36 1.63 21.07 -3.52
CA ILE A 36 1.51 21.48 -2.10
C ILE A 36 2.92 21.83 -1.61
N ASP A 37 3.20 23.13 -1.50
CA ASP A 37 4.50 23.80 -1.38
C ASP A 37 5.43 23.32 -0.24
N ARG A 38 5.01 22.36 0.59
CA ARG A 38 5.83 21.77 1.67
C ARG A 38 6.36 20.37 1.39
N GLY A 39 6.09 19.77 0.23
CA GLY A 39 6.72 18.51 -0.19
C GLY A 39 6.76 17.42 0.89
N TYR A 40 7.95 16.88 1.19
CA TYR A 40 8.20 15.85 2.23
C TYR A 40 7.85 16.28 3.68
N GLU A 41 7.71 17.58 3.94
CA GLU A 41 7.36 18.13 5.25
C GLU A 41 5.85 18.34 5.42
N ALA A 42 5.07 18.20 4.34
CA ALA A 42 3.62 18.35 4.39
C ALA A 42 2.98 17.21 5.19
N SER A 43 2.31 17.56 6.29
CA SER A 43 1.48 16.58 6.99
C SER A 43 0.21 16.29 6.18
N ILE A 44 -0.40 15.11 6.38
CA ILE A 44 -1.71 14.80 5.76
C ILE A 44 -2.75 15.88 6.11
N GLY A 45 -2.69 16.43 7.32
CA GLY A 45 -3.57 17.52 7.75
C GLY A 45 -3.38 18.81 6.95
N ASP A 46 -2.19 19.06 6.41
CA ASP A 46 -1.93 20.21 5.54
C ASP A 46 -2.50 19.97 4.14
N VAL A 47 -2.37 18.74 3.63
CA VAL A 47 -3.00 18.34 2.34
C VAL A 47 -4.51 18.55 2.37
N PHE A 48 -5.18 18.17 3.46
CA PHE A 48 -6.63 18.37 3.60
C PHE A 48 -7.04 19.85 3.72
N ARG A 49 -6.19 20.70 4.31
CA ARG A 49 -6.47 22.14 4.43
C ARG A 49 -6.36 22.84 3.08
N GLU A 50 -5.36 22.46 2.28
CA GLU A 50 -5.14 23.04 0.96
C GLU A 50 -6.19 22.52 -0.05
N ASN A 51 -6.39 21.19 -0.08
CA ASN A 51 -7.30 20.54 -1.01
C ASN A 51 -7.86 19.23 -0.43
N VAL A 52 -9.13 19.27 -0.04
CA VAL A 52 -9.84 18.12 0.55
C VAL A 52 -9.83 16.90 -0.38
N PHE A 53 -10.00 17.09 -1.69
CA PHE A 53 -10.01 16.00 -2.65
C PHE A 53 -8.63 15.33 -2.75
N ALA A 54 -7.57 16.12 -2.78
CA ALA A 54 -6.20 15.59 -2.72
C ALA A 54 -5.94 14.81 -1.43
N GLY A 55 -6.47 15.28 -0.30
CA GLY A 55 -6.39 14.57 0.98
C GLY A 55 -7.06 13.19 0.93
N ILE A 56 -8.27 13.12 0.38
CA ILE A 56 -9.01 11.85 0.20
C ILE A 56 -8.22 10.88 -0.68
N VAL A 57 -7.70 11.36 -1.82
CA VAL A 57 -6.90 10.53 -2.75
C VAL A 57 -5.63 10.02 -2.07
N THR A 58 -4.94 10.87 -1.31
CA THR A 58 -3.73 10.50 -0.56
C THR A 58 -4.02 9.37 0.43
N VAL A 59 -5.10 9.49 1.21
CA VAL A 59 -5.53 8.44 2.14
C VAL A 59 -5.91 7.15 1.40
N ALA A 60 -6.63 7.27 0.28
CA ALA A 60 -7.00 6.12 -0.54
C ALA A 60 -5.76 5.37 -1.06
N ILE A 61 -4.72 6.09 -1.52
CA ILE A 61 -3.45 5.49 -1.96
C ILE A 61 -2.76 4.76 -0.79
N LEU A 62 -2.70 5.40 0.39
CA LEU A 62 -2.05 4.83 1.58
C LEU A 62 -2.74 3.55 2.06
N VAL A 63 -4.07 3.45 1.94
CA VAL A 63 -4.83 2.24 2.27
C VAL A 63 -4.72 1.20 1.15
N ALA A 64 -4.76 1.62 -0.11
CA ALA A 64 -4.69 0.72 -1.26
C ALA A 64 -3.36 -0.03 -1.32
N GLY A 65 -2.24 0.62 -0.98
CA GLY A 65 -0.91 0.01 -0.96
C GLY A 65 -0.84 -1.33 -0.22
N PRO A 66 -1.08 -1.38 1.11
CA PRO A 66 -1.07 -2.62 1.87
C PRO A 66 -2.14 -3.62 1.41
N VAL A 67 -3.35 -3.16 1.08
CA VAL A 67 -4.44 -4.05 0.62
C VAL A 67 -4.05 -4.78 -0.66
N LEU A 68 -3.55 -4.05 -1.66
CA LEU A 68 -3.07 -4.63 -2.91
C LEU A 68 -1.85 -5.54 -2.67
N GLY A 69 -0.93 -5.14 -1.80
CA GLY A 69 0.21 -5.95 -1.42
C GLY A 69 -0.19 -7.31 -0.82
N VAL A 70 -1.17 -7.33 0.08
CA VAL A 70 -1.75 -8.56 0.63
C VAL A 70 -2.42 -9.39 -0.48
N VAL A 71 -3.28 -8.78 -1.30
CA VAL A 71 -4.01 -9.46 -2.37
C VAL A 71 -3.04 -10.13 -3.35
N VAL A 72 -2.01 -9.42 -3.78
CA VAL A 72 -0.98 -9.95 -4.69
C VAL A 72 -0.19 -11.09 -4.03
N ALA A 73 0.22 -10.93 -2.77
CA ALA A 73 0.97 -11.96 -2.05
C ALA A 73 0.16 -13.26 -1.87
N LEU A 74 -1.13 -13.13 -1.58
CA LEU A 74 -2.03 -14.28 -1.43
C LEU A 74 -2.38 -14.93 -2.78
N ARG A 75 -2.57 -14.14 -3.85
CA ARG A 75 -2.83 -14.67 -5.19
C ARG A 75 -1.63 -15.42 -5.77
N ARG A 76 -0.40 -14.89 -5.60
CA ARG A 76 0.83 -15.57 -6.07
C ARG A 76 1.08 -16.91 -5.38
N ARG A 77 0.64 -17.09 -4.13
CA ARG A 77 0.70 -18.39 -3.44
C ARG A 77 -0.26 -19.44 -4.03
N ARG A 78 -1.42 -19.02 -4.55
CA ARG A 78 -2.37 -19.94 -5.20
C ARG A 78 -1.84 -20.43 -6.55
N GLY A 79 -1.20 -19.55 -7.33
CA GLY A 79 -0.63 -19.91 -8.64
C GLY A 79 0.56 -20.87 -8.58
N ARG A 80 1.42 -20.78 -7.55
CA ARG A 80 2.57 -21.72 -7.40
C ARG A 80 2.18 -23.16 -7.07
N PHE A 81 0.90 -23.47 -6.84
CA PHE A 81 0.45 -24.83 -6.53
C PHE A 81 0.10 -25.63 -7.80
N THR A 82 -0.02 -24.98 -8.96
CA THR A 82 -0.42 -25.61 -10.23
C THR A 82 0.74 -25.89 -11.19
N ASP A 83 1.97 -25.50 -10.86
CA ASP A 83 3.15 -25.64 -11.76
C ASP A 83 4.07 -26.85 -11.41
N THR A 84 3.58 -27.83 -10.65
CA THR A 84 4.37 -29.03 -10.26
C THR A 84 3.75 -30.35 -10.70
N GLU A 85 2.96 -30.35 -11.78
CA GLU A 85 2.52 -31.59 -12.45
C GLU A 85 3.36 -31.86 -13.71
#